data_AF-A0A9D6FD47-F1
#
_entry.id   AF-A0A9D6FD47-F1
#
_cell.length_a   1.000
_cell.length_b   1.000
_cell.length_c   1.000
_cell.angle_alpha   90.00
_cell.angle_beta   90.00
_cell.angle_gamma   90.00
#
_symmetry.space_group_name_H-M   'P 1'
#
loop_
_entity.id
_entity.type
_entity.pdbx_description
1 polymer ?
#
loop_
_entity_poly.entity_id
_entity_poly.type
_entity_poly.pdbx_seq_one_letter_code
_entity_poly.pdbx_strand_id
1 'polypeptide(L)'
;MRLSGETGRAARICSRCVSPAGQFWLMETGLPALGLGLFSGGVAWERAWLIDVGICVLALAAASTGVTCIAKRRVVFMAPIEVYRLIVWQGPAALFVGAGLLVLGLMIGAVGLSHAAGVSATTILEGVFARPGLVLAPGGVAMLAGGIAAIIGFPEGRDPEHGAMWNLFMSIPSRLGGLILSTAGGAAMAIGLYELVAPEAFGRLIASLAHGLTRH
;
A
#
# COMPACT_ATOMS: atom_id res chain seq x y z
N MET A 1 -43.96 14.75 17.40
CA MET A 1 -43.19 13.54 16.97
C MET A 1 -43.34 13.36 15.46
N ARG A 2 -42.34 13.78 14.68
CA ARG A 2 -42.23 13.54 13.23
C ARG A 2 -40.76 13.19 12.94
N LEU A 3 -40.45 11.91 12.88
CA LEU A 3 -39.19 11.38 12.35
C LEU A 3 -39.57 10.33 11.30
N SER A 4 -39.88 10.79 10.07
CA SER A 4 -40.26 9.92 8.95
C SER A 4 -39.92 10.56 7.60
N GLY A 5 -38.82 11.33 7.54
CA GLY A 5 -38.46 12.11 6.34
C GLY A 5 -37.11 11.77 5.70
N GLU A 6 -36.12 11.30 6.48
CA GLU A 6 -34.73 11.28 6.01
C GLU A 6 -34.16 9.89 5.68
N THR A 7 -34.78 8.82 6.15
CA THR A 7 -34.37 7.44 5.81
C THR A 7 -34.59 7.10 4.32
N GLY A 8 -35.43 7.86 3.61
CA GLY A 8 -35.71 7.65 2.19
C GLY A 8 -34.71 8.28 1.20
N ARG A 9 -33.76 9.10 1.68
CA ARG A 9 -32.69 9.68 0.83
C ARG A 9 -31.37 8.92 0.91
N ALA A 10 -31.03 8.33 2.06
CA ALA A 10 -29.84 7.50 2.19
C ALA A 10 -29.94 6.20 1.38
N ALA A 11 -31.14 5.61 1.25
CA ALA A 11 -31.35 4.37 0.52
C ALA A 11 -31.34 4.51 -1.01
N ARG A 12 -31.44 5.74 -1.56
CA ARG A 12 -31.57 5.98 -3.00
C ARG A 12 -30.24 6.13 -3.76
N ILE A 13 -29.11 6.02 -3.06
CA ILE A 13 -27.76 6.10 -3.67
C ILE A 13 -27.24 4.70 -4.08
N CYS A 14 -27.85 3.61 -3.61
CA CYS A 14 -27.31 2.26 -3.82
C CYS A 14 -27.75 1.53 -5.11
N SER A 15 -28.80 1.97 -5.82
CA SER A 15 -29.34 1.20 -6.95
C SER A 15 -28.69 1.47 -8.32
N ARG A 16 -27.83 2.49 -8.45
CA ARG A 16 -27.00 2.72 -9.66
C ARG A 16 -25.57 2.17 -9.57
N CYS A 17 -25.21 1.47 -8.49
CA CYS A 17 -23.87 0.93 -8.27
C CYS A 17 -23.74 -0.58 -8.55
N VAL A 18 -24.68 -1.19 -9.29
CA VAL A 18 -24.66 -2.63 -9.62
C VAL A 18 -23.72 -2.98 -10.79
N SER A 19 -23.20 -2.00 -11.55
CA SER A 19 -22.14 -2.23 -12.57
C SER A 19 -20.67 -2.00 -12.12
N PRO A 20 -20.35 -1.11 -11.15
CA PRO A 20 -18.97 -0.94 -10.68
C PRO A 20 -18.48 -1.99 -9.68
N ALA A 21 -19.36 -2.73 -9.00
CA ALA A 21 -18.96 -3.75 -8.03
C ALA A 21 -18.16 -4.89 -8.69
N GLY A 22 -18.57 -5.36 -9.87
CA GLY A 22 -17.86 -6.43 -10.59
C GLY A 22 -16.47 -5.99 -11.10
N GLN A 23 -16.35 -4.80 -11.69
CA GLN A 23 -15.05 -4.24 -12.08
C GLN A 23 -14.13 -4.04 -10.89
N PHE A 24 -14.68 -3.61 -9.76
CA PHE A 24 -13.95 -3.40 -8.54
C PHE A 24 -13.42 -4.72 -7.95
N TRP A 25 -14.25 -5.77 -7.87
CA TRP A 25 -13.84 -7.10 -7.43
C TRP A 25 -12.73 -7.70 -8.29
N LEU A 26 -12.82 -7.51 -9.61
CA LEU A 26 -11.79 -7.96 -10.54
C LEU A 26 -10.47 -7.21 -10.32
N MET A 27 -10.51 -5.91 -10.06
CA MET A 27 -9.29 -5.11 -9.92
C MET A 27 -8.61 -5.23 -8.55
N GLU A 28 -9.36 -5.21 -7.46
CA GLU A 28 -8.77 -5.24 -6.11
C GLU A 28 -8.50 -6.64 -5.58
N THR A 29 -9.29 -7.64 -5.96
CA THR A 29 -9.14 -9.01 -5.44
C THR A 29 -8.71 -9.97 -6.54
N GLY A 30 -9.37 -9.91 -7.69
CA GLY A 30 -9.13 -10.83 -8.81
C GLY A 30 -7.73 -10.72 -9.39
N LEU A 31 -7.29 -9.51 -9.74
CA LEU A 31 -5.97 -9.27 -10.32
C LEU A 31 -4.84 -9.63 -9.34
N PRO A 32 -4.85 -9.19 -8.05
CA PRO A 32 -3.82 -9.61 -7.11
C PRO A 32 -3.83 -11.13 -6.85
N ALA A 33 -4.99 -11.76 -6.71
CA ALA A 33 -5.08 -13.21 -6.53
C ALA A 33 -4.54 -13.97 -7.75
N LEU A 34 -4.86 -13.51 -8.97
CA LEU A 34 -4.35 -14.07 -10.21
C LEU A 34 -2.83 -13.86 -10.32
N GLY A 35 -2.33 -12.66 -9.99
CA GLY A 35 -0.91 -12.37 -9.97
C GLY A 35 -0.14 -13.23 -8.96
N LEU A 36 -0.66 -13.39 -7.74
CA LEU A 36 -0.11 -14.28 -6.72
C LEU A 36 -0.17 -15.75 -7.15
N GLY A 37 -1.25 -16.17 -7.80
CA GLY A 37 -1.42 -17.53 -8.32
C GLY A 37 -0.43 -17.85 -9.45
N LEU A 38 -0.24 -16.92 -10.39
CA LEU A 38 0.75 -17.05 -11.45
C LEU A 38 2.19 -17.04 -10.91
N PHE A 39 2.48 -16.16 -9.95
CA PHE A 39 3.78 -16.11 -9.30
C PHE A 39 4.08 -17.41 -8.55
N SER A 40 3.18 -17.84 -7.66
CA SER A 40 3.36 -19.06 -6.85
C SER A 40 3.38 -20.33 -7.72
N GLY A 41 2.52 -20.42 -8.74
CA GLY A 41 2.56 -21.51 -9.72
C GLY A 41 3.86 -21.49 -10.54
N GLY A 42 4.33 -20.31 -10.94
CA GLY A 42 5.61 -20.15 -11.64
C GLY A 42 6.80 -20.63 -10.81
N VAL A 43 6.80 -20.34 -9.51
CA VAL A 43 7.80 -20.87 -8.56
C VAL A 43 7.66 -22.38 -8.42
N ALA A 44 6.44 -22.90 -8.23
CA ALA A 44 6.20 -24.34 -8.03
C ALA A 44 6.56 -25.20 -9.25
N TRP A 45 6.42 -24.66 -10.46
CA TRP A 45 6.73 -25.36 -11.72
C TRP A 45 8.03 -24.91 -12.38
N GLU A 46 8.84 -24.07 -11.71
CA GLU A 46 10.12 -23.55 -12.21
C GLU A 46 10.01 -22.85 -13.59
N ARG A 47 8.88 -22.17 -13.83
CA ARG A 47 8.62 -21.47 -15.10
C ARG A 47 8.83 -19.97 -14.93
N ALA A 48 10.01 -19.49 -15.34
CA ALA A 48 10.39 -18.07 -15.26
C ALA A 48 9.34 -17.11 -15.84
N TRP A 49 8.77 -17.43 -17.00
CA TRP A 49 7.76 -16.58 -17.63
C TRP A 49 6.46 -16.45 -16.80
N LEU A 50 6.06 -17.47 -16.04
CA LEU A 50 4.89 -17.39 -15.15
C LEU A 50 5.16 -16.46 -13.97
N ILE A 51 6.39 -16.50 -13.44
CA ILE A 51 6.85 -15.60 -12.38
C ILE A 51 6.79 -14.15 -12.88
N ASP A 52 7.35 -13.88 -14.07
CA ASP A 52 7.36 -12.54 -14.68
C ASP A 52 5.96 -11.99 -14.89
N VAL A 53 5.07 -12.79 -15.47
CA VAL A 53 3.68 -12.40 -15.70
C VAL A 53 2.99 -12.18 -14.36
N GLY A 54 3.21 -13.03 -13.35
CA GLY A 54 2.65 -12.86 -12.01
C GLY A 54 3.07 -11.53 -11.37
N ILE A 55 4.37 -11.20 -11.40
CA ILE A 55 4.90 -9.94 -10.87
C ILE A 55 4.33 -8.74 -11.63
N CYS A 56 4.26 -8.80 -12.98
CA CYS A 56 3.71 -7.73 -13.80
C CYS A 56 2.22 -7.51 -13.53
N VAL A 57 1.45 -8.59 -13.34
CA VAL A 57 0.03 -8.50 -12.96
C VAL A 57 -0.12 -7.86 -11.58
N LEU A 58 0.70 -8.23 -10.60
CA LEU A 58 0.69 -7.61 -9.27
C LEU A 58 1.04 -6.11 -9.33
N ALA A 59 2.06 -5.75 -10.11
CA ALA A 59 2.45 -4.37 -10.33
C ALA A 59 1.32 -3.54 -10.94
N LEU A 60 0.68 -4.07 -11.99
CA LEU A 60 -0.45 -3.43 -12.66
C LEU A 60 -1.67 -3.33 -11.74
N ALA A 61 -1.96 -4.34 -10.93
CA ALA A 61 -3.06 -4.32 -9.97
C ALA A 61 -2.85 -3.21 -8.92
N ALA A 62 -1.66 -3.14 -8.32
CA ALA A 62 -1.31 -2.11 -7.34
C ALA A 62 -1.35 -0.70 -7.96
N ALA A 63 -0.73 -0.51 -9.14
CA ALA A 63 -0.69 0.78 -9.81
C ALA A 63 -2.09 1.25 -10.26
N SER A 64 -2.89 0.39 -10.88
CA SER A 64 -4.24 0.72 -11.33
C SER A 64 -5.19 1.01 -10.15
N THR A 65 -5.06 0.27 -9.05
CA THR A 65 -5.78 0.56 -7.80
C THR A 65 -5.35 1.91 -7.24
N GLY A 66 -4.05 2.19 -7.19
CA GLY A 66 -3.51 3.48 -6.75
C GLY A 66 -4.03 4.66 -7.56
N VAL A 67 -4.00 4.55 -8.89
CA VAL A 67 -4.57 5.56 -9.81
C VAL A 67 -6.06 5.73 -9.55
N THR A 68 -6.80 4.64 -9.38
CA THR A 68 -8.25 4.69 -9.11
C THR A 68 -8.54 5.39 -7.79
N CYS A 69 -7.76 5.11 -6.74
CA CYS A 69 -7.89 5.75 -5.43
C CYS A 69 -7.62 7.25 -5.50
N ILE A 70 -6.60 7.68 -6.26
CA ILE A 70 -6.27 9.09 -6.45
C ILE A 70 -7.36 9.79 -7.27
N ALA A 71 -7.74 9.22 -8.42
CA ALA A 71 -8.69 9.82 -9.36
C ALA A 71 -10.10 9.94 -8.78
N LYS A 72 -10.56 8.90 -8.08
CA LYS A 72 -11.91 8.88 -7.49
C LYS A 72 -11.92 9.46 -6.07
N ARG A 73 -10.76 9.62 -5.42
CA ARG A 73 -10.62 9.93 -3.99
C ARG A 73 -11.38 8.95 -3.11
N ARG A 74 -11.38 7.67 -3.51
CA ARG A 74 -12.07 6.58 -2.80
C ARG A 74 -11.15 5.40 -2.59
N VAL A 75 -11.21 4.80 -1.42
CA VAL A 75 -10.60 3.49 -1.15
C VAL A 75 -11.70 2.58 -0.70
N VAL A 76 -11.59 1.32 -1.06
CA VAL A 76 -12.58 0.34 -0.67
C VAL A 76 -11.89 -0.74 0.12
N PHE A 77 -12.53 -1.19 1.18
CA PHE A 77 -12.00 -2.23 2.04
C PHE A 77 -13.08 -3.29 2.27
N MET A 78 -12.63 -4.53 2.40
CA MET A 78 -13.49 -5.63 2.82
C MET A 78 -13.34 -5.79 4.33
N ALA A 79 -14.39 -5.45 5.08
CA ALA A 79 -14.38 -5.54 6.54
C ALA A 79 -15.28 -6.70 7.01
N PRO A 80 -14.83 -7.50 7.99
CA PRO A 80 -15.66 -8.51 8.62
C PRO A 80 -16.62 -7.85 9.63
N ILE A 81 -17.80 -7.42 9.16
CA ILE A 81 -18.88 -6.92 10.02
C ILE A 81 -20.05 -7.89 9.90
N GLU A 82 -19.98 -9.01 10.64
CA GLU A 82 -20.95 -10.15 10.68
C GLU A 82 -21.14 -10.91 9.35
N VAL A 83 -21.14 -10.20 8.22
CA VAL A 83 -21.03 -10.66 6.84
C VAL A 83 -19.97 -9.77 6.20
N TYR A 84 -19.10 -10.32 5.36
CA TYR A 84 -18.11 -9.50 4.66
C TYR A 84 -18.81 -8.38 3.86
N ARG A 85 -18.63 -7.13 4.31
CA ARG A 85 -19.19 -5.95 3.65
C ARG A 85 -18.09 -5.15 3.00
N LEU A 86 -18.42 -4.65 1.81
CA LEU A 86 -17.58 -3.79 1.01
C LEU A 86 -17.80 -2.35 1.49
N ILE A 87 -16.81 -1.79 2.18
CA ILE A 87 -16.86 -0.43 2.71
C ILE A 87 -16.15 0.48 1.72
N VAL A 88 -16.91 1.35 1.06
CA VAL A 88 -16.36 2.39 0.19
C VAL A 88 -16.14 3.63 1.02
N TRP A 89 -14.88 3.99 1.19
CA TRP A 89 -14.50 5.20 1.89
C TRP A 89 -14.11 6.31 0.91
N GLN A 90 -14.44 7.56 1.25
CA GLN A 90 -14.08 8.75 0.45
C GLN A 90 -13.36 9.80 1.31
N GLY A 91 -12.28 10.38 0.78
CA GLY A 91 -11.61 11.50 1.45
C GLY A 91 -10.11 11.65 1.18
N PRO A 92 -9.41 12.52 1.93
CA PRO A 92 -8.01 12.88 1.67
C PRO A 92 -7.02 11.74 1.94
N ALA A 93 -7.24 10.89 2.94
CA ALA A 93 -6.49 9.63 3.11
C ALA A 93 -6.47 8.73 1.84
N ALA A 94 -7.39 8.89 0.86
CA ALA A 94 -7.47 8.03 -0.33
C ALA A 94 -6.37 8.36 -1.30
N LEU A 95 -6.01 9.65 -1.33
CA LEU A 95 -4.89 10.15 -2.09
C LEU A 95 -3.59 9.52 -1.58
N PHE A 96 -3.44 9.43 -0.26
CA PHE A 96 -2.23 8.88 0.36
C PHE A 96 -2.15 7.36 0.20
N VAL A 97 -3.24 6.62 0.43
CA VAL A 97 -3.29 5.18 0.13
C VAL A 97 -3.00 4.94 -1.35
N GLY A 98 -3.65 5.70 -2.24
CA GLY A 98 -3.46 5.57 -3.67
C GLY A 98 -2.04 5.88 -4.12
N ALA A 99 -1.40 6.91 -3.56
CA ALA A 99 0.00 7.25 -3.81
C ALA A 99 0.94 6.13 -3.34
N GLY A 100 0.71 5.58 -2.15
CA GLY A 100 1.49 4.45 -1.64
C GLY A 100 1.38 3.21 -2.52
N LEU A 101 0.17 2.86 -2.95
CA LEU A 101 -0.07 1.74 -3.87
C LEU A 101 0.56 1.97 -5.25
N LEU A 102 0.54 3.21 -5.74
CA LEU A 102 1.15 3.56 -7.01
C LEU A 102 2.67 3.41 -6.95
N VAL A 103 3.32 3.91 -5.90
CA VAL A 103 4.76 3.73 -5.68
C VAL A 103 5.12 2.25 -5.54
N LEU A 104 4.34 1.49 -4.77
CA LEU A 104 4.53 0.04 -4.62
C LEU A 104 4.41 -0.69 -5.96
N GLY A 105 3.38 -0.37 -6.75
CA GLY A 105 3.18 -0.95 -8.08
C GLY A 105 4.34 -0.64 -9.03
N LEU A 106 4.87 0.58 -9.00
CA LEU A 106 6.05 0.96 -9.79
C LEU A 106 7.30 0.20 -9.35
N MET A 107 7.53 0.02 -8.05
CA MET A 107 8.67 -0.76 -7.55
C MET A 107 8.59 -2.22 -7.97
N ILE A 108 7.44 -2.87 -7.77
CA ILE A 108 7.21 -4.27 -8.17
C ILE A 108 7.36 -4.39 -9.69
N GLY A 109 6.81 -3.45 -10.45
CA GLY A 109 6.91 -3.40 -11.90
C GLY A 109 8.35 -3.26 -12.39
N ALA A 110 9.16 -2.41 -11.76
CA ALA A 110 10.58 -2.27 -12.09
C ALA A 110 11.36 -3.57 -11.88
N VAL A 111 11.09 -4.28 -10.78
CA VAL A 111 11.70 -5.60 -10.51
C VAL A 111 11.26 -6.62 -11.55
N GLY A 112 9.96 -6.73 -11.81
CA GLY A 112 9.42 -7.68 -12.80
C GLY A 112 9.93 -7.43 -14.21
N LEU A 113 9.98 -6.16 -14.64
CA LEU A 113 10.51 -5.79 -15.96
C LEU A 113 12.01 -6.07 -16.07
N SER A 114 12.78 -5.84 -15.01
CA SER A 114 14.21 -6.16 -14.99
C SER A 114 14.45 -7.66 -15.11
N HIS A 115 13.67 -8.47 -14.39
CA HIS A 115 13.77 -9.93 -14.48
C HIS A 115 13.33 -10.45 -15.86
N ALA A 116 12.23 -9.94 -16.41
CA ALA A 116 11.76 -10.27 -17.76
C ALA A 116 12.77 -9.84 -18.85
N ALA A 117 13.58 -8.82 -18.61
CA ALA A 117 14.68 -8.40 -19.49
C ALA A 117 15.91 -9.33 -19.41
N GLY A 118 15.86 -10.38 -18.59
CA GLY A 118 16.93 -11.38 -18.43
C GLY A 118 17.90 -11.09 -17.30
N VAL A 119 17.62 -10.10 -16.44
CA VAL A 119 18.44 -9.86 -15.23
C VAL A 119 18.12 -10.95 -14.21
N SER A 120 19.14 -11.70 -13.80
CA SER A 120 18.96 -12.75 -12.82
C SER A 120 18.48 -12.20 -11.47
N ALA A 121 17.67 -12.98 -10.75
CA ALA A 121 17.16 -12.59 -9.43
C ALA A 121 18.29 -12.30 -8.43
N THR A 122 19.42 -13.02 -8.51
CA THR A 122 20.60 -12.78 -7.68
C THR A 122 21.23 -11.43 -7.98
N THR A 123 21.36 -11.05 -9.26
CA THR A 123 21.88 -9.73 -9.66
C THR A 123 20.97 -8.59 -9.18
N ILE A 124 19.65 -8.77 -9.24
CA ILE A 124 18.70 -7.78 -8.69
C ILE A 124 18.91 -7.61 -7.19
N LEU A 125 19.00 -8.72 -6.45
CA LEU A 125 19.24 -8.71 -5.01
C LEU A 125 20.59 -8.08 -4.66
N GLU A 126 21.67 -8.46 -5.34
CA GLU A 126 23.00 -7.87 -5.18
C GLU A 126 22.97 -6.36 -5.44
N GLY A 127 22.25 -5.91 -6.48
CA GLY A 127 22.07 -4.50 -6.77
C GLY A 127 21.33 -3.75 -5.65
N VAL A 128 20.28 -4.35 -5.09
CA VAL A 128 19.54 -3.81 -3.94
C VAL A 128 20.42 -3.75 -2.70
N PHE A 129 21.22 -4.79 -2.43
CA PHE A 129 22.16 -4.79 -1.30
C PHE A 129 23.30 -3.79 -1.48
N ALA A 130 23.77 -3.59 -2.70
CA ALA A 130 24.80 -2.61 -3.02
C ALA A 130 24.29 -1.17 -2.90
N ARG A 131 23.01 -0.93 -3.22
CA ARG A 131 22.36 0.39 -3.15
C ARG A 131 20.99 0.29 -2.48
N PRO A 132 20.95 0.17 -1.14
CA PRO A 132 19.71 -0.01 -0.41
C PRO A 132 18.75 1.19 -0.57
N GLY A 133 19.26 2.38 -0.93
CA GLY A 133 18.43 3.55 -1.18
C GLY A 133 17.44 3.38 -2.34
N LEU A 134 17.74 2.50 -3.32
CA LEU A 134 16.81 2.17 -4.41
C LEU A 134 15.50 1.53 -3.90
N VAL A 135 15.53 0.89 -2.75
CA VAL A 135 14.35 0.29 -2.11
C VAL A 135 13.87 1.14 -0.94
N LEU A 136 14.78 1.65 -0.11
CA LEU A 136 14.46 2.44 1.08
C LEU A 136 13.75 3.75 0.74
N ALA A 137 14.17 4.45 -0.32
CA ALA A 137 13.54 5.72 -0.70
C ALA A 137 12.08 5.53 -1.13
N PRO A 138 11.76 4.74 -2.18
CA PRO A 138 10.37 4.55 -2.60
C PRO A 138 9.56 3.72 -1.59
N GLY A 139 10.15 2.73 -0.93
CA GLY A 139 9.50 1.99 0.16
C GLY A 139 9.13 2.90 1.34
N GLY A 140 10.02 3.82 1.71
CA GLY A 140 9.78 4.85 2.71
C GLY A 140 8.66 5.79 2.33
N VAL A 141 8.56 6.21 1.05
CA VAL A 141 7.43 7.00 0.53
C VAL A 141 6.11 6.25 0.67
N ALA A 142 6.07 4.97 0.30
CA ALA A 142 4.86 4.16 0.42
C ALA A 142 4.42 4.00 1.89
N MET A 143 5.37 3.74 2.79
CA MET A 143 5.12 3.67 4.24
C MET A 143 4.66 5.01 4.80
N LEU A 144 5.30 6.12 4.42
CA LEU A 144 4.94 7.47 4.86
C LEU A 144 3.51 7.82 4.42
N ALA A 145 3.18 7.56 3.16
CA ALA A 145 1.83 7.80 2.65
C ALA A 145 0.79 6.92 3.37
N GLY A 146 1.05 5.62 3.55
CA GLY A 146 0.17 4.74 4.32
C GLY A 146 -0.01 5.17 5.77
N GLY A 147 1.07 5.62 6.41
CA GLY A 147 1.05 6.14 7.78
C GLY A 147 0.22 7.41 7.91
N ILE A 148 0.39 8.37 7.00
CA ILE A 148 -0.41 9.61 6.96
C ILE A 148 -1.90 9.26 6.74
N ALA A 149 -2.19 8.31 5.85
CA ALA A 149 -3.56 7.84 5.64
C ALA A 149 -4.20 7.30 6.93
N ALA A 150 -3.45 6.50 7.70
CA ALA A 150 -3.91 5.95 8.97
C ALA A 150 -4.09 7.02 10.07
N ILE A 151 -3.24 8.05 10.11
CA ILE A 151 -3.36 9.17 11.06
C ILE A 151 -4.61 10.00 10.76
N ILE A 152 -4.82 10.37 9.49
CA ILE A 152 -6.02 11.08 9.04
C ILE A 152 -7.26 10.23 9.39
N GLY A 153 -7.16 8.93 9.18
CA GLY A 153 -8.17 7.95 9.52
C GLY A 153 -9.34 7.94 8.52
N PHE A 154 -10.16 6.91 8.65
CA PHE A 154 -11.35 6.70 7.85
C PHE A 154 -12.58 7.07 8.71
N PRO A 155 -13.35 8.13 8.40
CA PRO A 155 -14.42 8.65 9.27
C PRO A 155 -15.58 7.69 9.52
N GLU A 156 -15.77 6.67 8.68
CA GLU A 156 -16.98 5.83 8.65
C GLU A 156 -16.83 4.45 9.31
N GLY A 157 -15.67 4.15 9.93
CA GLY A 157 -15.52 3.04 10.87
C GLY A 157 -16.05 3.35 12.28
N ARG A 158 -16.71 4.50 12.44
CA ARG A 158 -17.29 4.96 13.69
C ARG A 158 -18.70 4.38 13.80
N ASP A 159 -18.85 3.43 14.69
CA ASP A 159 -20.11 2.77 14.93
C ASP A 159 -21.10 3.83 15.44
N PRO A 160 -22.16 4.19 14.69
CA PRO A 160 -23.06 5.29 15.05
C PRO A 160 -23.84 4.97 16.34
N GLU A 161 -23.93 3.70 16.69
CA GLU A 161 -24.54 3.22 17.94
C GLU A 161 -23.63 3.50 19.15
N HIS A 162 -22.32 3.66 18.92
CA HIS A 162 -21.36 3.95 19.96
C HIS A 162 -21.03 5.46 20.01
N GLY A 163 -21.00 6.02 21.22
CA GLY A 163 -20.73 7.44 21.43
C GLY A 163 -19.39 7.91 20.83
N ALA A 164 -19.27 9.21 20.54
CA ALA A 164 -18.09 9.81 19.91
C ALA A 164 -16.76 9.49 20.64
N MET A 165 -16.82 9.30 21.97
CA MET A 165 -15.68 8.96 22.80
C MET A 165 -15.18 7.53 22.57
N TRP A 166 -16.08 6.55 22.38
CA TRP A 166 -15.73 5.17 22.06
C TRP A 166 -15.05 5.07 20.69
N ASN A 167 -15.64 5.76 19.72
CA ASN A 167 -15.11 5.87 18.37
C ASN A 167 -13.74 6.56 18.31
N LEU A 168 -13.49 7.52 19.22
CA LEU A 168 -12.17 8.11 19.38
C LEU A 168 -11.18 7.08 19.95
N PHE A 169 -11.56 6.37 21.02
CA PHE A 169 -10.71 5.37 21.67
C PHE A 169 -10.30 4.25 20.71
N MET A 170 -11.24 3.71 19.93
CA MET A 170 -10.97 2.68 18.93
C MET A 170 -10.08 3.17 17.77
N SER A 171 -10.01 4.48 17.53
CA SER A 171 -9.12 5.05 16.51
C SER A 171 -7.67 5.24 16.97
N ILE A 172 -7.41 5.21 18.29
CA ILE A 172 -6.07 5.47 18.84
C ILE A 172 -5.03 4.46 18.33
N PRO A 173 -5.27 3.13 18.35
CA PRO A 173 -4.29 2.16 17.86
C PRO A 173 -3.93 2.37 16.38
N SER A 174 -4.93 2.66 15.54
CA SER A 174 -4.71 2.91 14.11
C SER A 174 -3.88 4.18 13.89
N ARG A 175 -4.17 5.26 14.63
CA ARG A 175 -3.41 6.51 14.56
C ARG A 175 -1.99 6.37 15.08
N LEU A 176 -1.80 5.62 16.18
CA LEU A 176 -0.48 5.35 16.73
C LEU A 176 0.34 4.49 15.77
N GLY A 177 -0.27 3.44 15.20
CA GLY A 177 0.33 2.64 14.13
C GLY A 177 0.69 3.51 12.92
N GLY A 178 -0.20 4.41 12.53
CA GLY A 178 0.04 5.39 11.46
C GLY A 178 1.19 6.34 11.76
N LEU A 179 1.34 6.80 13.01
CA LEU A 179 2.44 7.66 13.45
C LEU A 179 3.77 6.92 13.40
N ILE A 180 3.82 5.69 13.92
CA ILE A 180 5.01 4.84 13.87
C ILE A 180 5.39 4.58 12.42
N LEU A 181 4.42 4.21 11.58
CA LEU A 181 4.63 3.92 10.17
C LEU A 181 5.09 5.16 9.38
N SER A 182 4.52 6.33 9.67
CA SER A 182 4.94 7.61 9.06
C SER A 182 6.35 7.99 9.44
N THR A 183 6.70 7.84 10.72
CA THR A 183 8.02 8.17 11.24
C THR A 183 9.08 7.23 10.67
N ALA A 184 8.79 5.92 10.67
CA ALA A 184 9.66 4.91 10.07
C ALA A 184 9.79 5.12 8.55
N GLY A 185 8.70 5.40 7.85
CA GLY A 185 8.70 5.68 6.41
C GLY A 185 9.50 6.93 6.06
N GLY A 186 9.32 8.01 6.83
CA GLY A 186 10.11 9.24 6.67
C GLY A 186 11.60 9.03 6.93
N ALA A 187 11.96 8.27 7.98
CA ALA A 187 13.34 7.90 8.25
C ALA A 187 13.94 7.04 7.14
N ALA A 188 13.24 5.99 6.69
CA ALA A 188 13.67 5.13 5.59
C ALA A 188 13.85 5.94 4.29
N MET A 189 12.92 6.84 3.99
CA MET A 189 13.00 7.74 2.84
C MET A 189 14.22 8.66 2.94
N ALA A 190 14.45 9.29 4.09
CA ALA A 190 15.59 10.19 4.30
C ALA A 190 16.93 9.45 4.18
N ILE A 191 17.04 8.28 4.80
CA ILE A 191 18.24 7.43 4.71
C ILE A 191 18.47 6.99 3.26
N GLY A 192 17.43 6.52 2.58
CA GLY A 192 17.52 6.10 1.18
C GLY A 192 17.91 7.24 0.25
N LEU A 193 17.32 8.43 0.41
CA LEU A 193 17.69 9.61 -0.37
C LEU A 193 19.12 10.05 -0.09
N TYR A 194 19.56 10.02 1.17
CA TYR A 194 20.93 10.36 1.52
C TYR A 194 21.94 9.40 0.88
N GLU A 195 21.66 8.09 0.87
CA GLU A 195 22.49 7.10 0.17
C GLU A 195 22.53 7.36 -1.33
N LEU A 196 21.40 7.67 -1.96
CA LEU A 196 21.32 7.94 -3.40
C LEU A 196 22.04 9.24 -3.80
N VAL A 197 22.01 10.27 -2.96
CA VAL A 197 22.64 11.58 -3.24
C VAL A 197 24.14 11.57 -2.93
N ALA A 198 24.57 10.88 -1.86
CA ALA A 198 25.95 10.89 -1.39
C ALA A 198 26.43 9.48 -0.96
N PRO A 199 26.58 8.54 -1.91
CA PRO A 199 26.86 7.13 -1.61
C PRO A 199 28.19 6.93 -0.85
N GLU A 200 29.23 7.70 -1.20
CA GLU A 200 30.54 7.62 -0.52
C GLU A 200 30.46 8.10 0.94
N ALA A 201 29.70 9.17 1.19
CA ALA A 201 29.53 9.70 2.54
C ALA A 201 28.70 8.75 3.42
N PHE A 202 27.69 8.10 2.84
CA PHE A 202 26.91 7.06 3.49
C PHE A 202 27.78 5.85 3.87
N GLY A 203 28.62 5.37 2.94
CA GLY A 203 29.54 4.26 3.21
C GLY A 203 30.50 4.54 4.38
N ARG A 204 31.07 5.76 4.43
CA ARG A 204 31.93 6.19 5.56
C ARG A 204 31.17 6.21 6.89
N LEU A 205 29.92 6.69 6.89
CA LEU A 205 29.08 6.74 8.09
C LEU A 205 28.81 5.33 8.63
N ILE A 206 28.38 4.39 7.78
CA ILE A 206 28.10 3.01 8.18
C ILE A 206 29.36 2.33 8.71
N ALA A 207 30.51 2.52 8.05
CA ALA A 207 31.79 1.98 8.52
C ALA A 207 32.16 2.50 9.92
N SER A 208 31.91 3.79 10.19
CA SER A 208 32.17 4.39 11.51
C SER A 208 31.26 3.83 12.62
N LEU A 209 29.98 3.59 12.31
CA LEU A 209 29.02 2.99 13.25
C LEU A 209 29.38 1.53 13.56
N ALA A 210 29.78 0.76 12.53
CA ALA A 210 30.21 -0.62 12.71
C ALA A 210 31.45 -0.74 13.62
N HIS A 211 32.41 0.18 13.49
CA HIS A 211 33.59 0.23 14.36
C HIS A 211 33.26 0.64 15.80
N GLY A 212 32.20 1.42 16.01
CA GLY A 212 31.73 1.79 17.35
C GLY A 212 31.06 0.63 18.08
N LEU A 213 30.30 -0.20 17.36
CA LEU A 213 29.56 -1.34 17.92
C LEU A 213 30.46 -2.51 18.35
N THR A 214 31.64 -2.68 17.76
CA THR A 214 32.58 -3.76 18.11
C THR A 214 33.47 -3.44 19.32
N ARG A 215 33.41 -2.22 19.86
CA ARG A 215 34.17 -1.80 21.06
C ARG A 215 33.41 -1.91 22.38
N HIS A 216 32.13 -2.28 22.33
CA HIS A 216 31.27 -2.52 23.50
C HIS A 216 30.93 -4.00 23.59
#